data_AF-A0A527ZW05-F1
#
_entry.id   AF-A0A527ZW05-F1
#
_cell.length_a   1.000
_cell.length_b   1.000
_cell.length_c   1.000
_cell.angle_alpha   90.00
_cell.angle_beta   90.00
_cell.angle_gamma   90.00
#
_symmetry.space_group_name_H-M   'P 1'
#
loop_
_entity.id
_entity.type
_entity.pdbx_description
1 polymer ?
#
loop_
_entity_poly.entity_id
_entity_poly.type
_entity_poly.pdbx_seq_one_letter_code
_entity_poly.pdbx_strand_id
1 'polypeptide(L)'
;HTLVLADAMNKLKPAPGYEKVPYHFEGQGSRRDVEYITEWIPGSSVRPGAYVHTDYDFKKPGADLMAKSAQPFSHKLAAGENYRQPGAHLDVGRGDSLAAIRREEIQAVHQRIAAVGTVRGLYSGCTFKLDGFPREDQNQEYLVVSAEYRLFDPGYRALADVESENFKVILGVAPTALAYRPPRVTTRPIMRGPQTATVVGPSGEEIFTDKYARVKVQFHWDRLGKKDQNSSCFVRVSQTWAGSGWGFIQIPRIGQEVIVDFIEGDPDLPIITGRVYNASQMPPYGLPGSATQSGWKSDSSKGGGGYNELMFEDKAGSELVNFQAQKDHNLLIKNDRTKLVQHDQSDRIDHDAKHSVGHN
;
A
#
# COMPACT_ATOMS: atom_id res chain seq x y z
N HIS A 1 4.69 33.41 -2.02
CA HIS A 1 3.68 32.37 -2.29
C HIS A 1 3.69 31.37 -1.14
N THR A 2 2.56 30.73 -0.83
CA THR A 2 2.41 29.81 0.31
C THR A 2 1.58 28.60 -0.12
N LEU A 3 2.03 27.39 0.21
CA LEU A 3 1.23 26.18 0.03
C LEU A 3 0.17 26.10 1.13
N VAL A 4 -1.09 25.98 0.75
CA VAL A 4 -2.21 25.82 1.69
C VAL A 4 -2.71 24.38 1.63
N LEU A 5 -2.65 23.68 2.76
CA LEU A 5 -3.25 22.35 2.92
C LEU A 5 -4.69 22.50 3.42
N ALA A 6 -5.65 22.01 2.63
CA ALA A 6 -7.07 22.05 2.97
C ALA A 6 -7.73 20.71 2.68
N ASP A 7 -8.67 20.33 3.54
CA ASP A 7 -9.40 19.06 3.54
C ASP A 7 -10.93 19.24 3.60
N ALA A 8 -11.40 20.49 3.67
CA ALA A 8 -12.81 20.84 3.78
C ALA A 8 -13.10 22.16 3.06
N MET A 9 -14.26 22.24 2.43
CA MET A 9 -14.69 23.40 1.62
C MET A 9 -14.79 24.68 2.46
N ASN A 10 -15.24 24.58 3.71
CA ASN A 10 -15.39 25.73 4.62
C ASN A 10 -14.06 26.37 5.06
N LYS A 11 -12.92 25.74 4.78
CA LYS A 11 -11.58 26.31 5.03
C LYS A 11 -11.11 27.19 3.87
N LEU A 12 -11.77 27.11 2.72
CA LEU A 12 -11.48 27.94 1.55
C LEU A 12 -12.08 29.33 1.77
N LYS A 13 -11.38 30.35 1.27
CA LYS A 13 -11.76 31.74 1.43
C LYS A 13 -12.20 32.32 0.09
N PRO A 14 -13.15 33.29 0.11
CA PRO A 14 -13.47 34.01 -1.10
C PRO A 14 -12.26 34.80 -1.59
N ALA A 15 -12.17 35.01 -2.90
CA ALA A 15 -11.17 35.89 -3.47
C ALA A 15 -11.40 37.33 -2.94
N PRO A 16 -10.39 37.97 -2.32
CA PRO A 16 -10.57 39.31 -1.73
C PRO A 16 -11.02 40.34 -2.78
N GLY A 17 -12.15 41.00 -2.54
CA GLY A 17 -12.73 41.97 -3.48
C GLY A 17 -13.48 41.35 -4.66
N TYR A 18 -13.59 40.03 -4.69
CA TYR A 18 -14.31 39.24 -5.70
C TYR A 18 -15.25 38.22 -5.05
N GLU A 19 -15.79 38.56 -3.87
CA GLU A 19 -16.75 37.73 -3.13
C GLU A 19 -18.01 37.48 -3.97
N LYS A 20 -18.37 38.46 -4.81
CA LYS A 20 -19.52 38.43 -5.73
C LYS A 20 -19.07 38.89 -7.11
N VAL A 21 -19.28 38.06 -8.13
CA VAL A 21 -18.82 38.30 -9.50
C VAL A 21 -20.02 38.34 -10.46
N PRO A 22 -20.23 39.44 -11.19
CA PRO A 22 -21.36 39.56 -12.11
C PRO A 22 -21.12 38.78 -13.40
N TYR A 23 -22.21 38.24 -13.95
CA TYR A 23 -22.29 37.68 -15.28
C TYR A 23 -22.85 38.72 -16.26
N HIS A 24 -22.17 38.93 -17.38
CA HIS A 24 -22.60 39.82 -18.45
C HIS A 24 -22.48 39.11 -19.79
N PHE A 25 -23.62 38.92 -20.46
CA PHE A 25 -23.63 38.35 -21.80
C PHE A 25 -23.05 39.35 -22.82
N GLU A 26 -22.14 38.88 -23.69
CA GLU A 26 -21.42 39.73 -24.67
C GLU A 26 -22.36 40.56 -25.58
N GLY A 27 -23.61 40.13 -25.76
CA GLY A 27 -24.63 40.87 -26.51
C GLY A 27 -25.12 42.19 -25.89
N GLN A 28 -24.71 42.55 -24.66
CA GLN A 28 -25.11 43.80 -23.99
C GLN A 28 -24.10 44.96 -24.11
N GLY A 29 -23.05 44.78 -24.93
CA GLY A 29 -21.98 45.76 -25.11
C GLY A 29 -20.89 45.61 -24.04
N SER A 30 -19.63 45.52 -24.48
CA SER A 30 -18.48 45.36 -23.58
C SER A 30 -18.29 46.62 -22.72
N ARG A 31 -18.25 46.44 -21.41
CA ARG A 31 -18.00 47.51 -20.42
C ARG A 31 -16.61 47.33 -19.84
N ARG A 32 -15.66 48.19 -20.20
CA ARG A 32 -14.25 48.06 -19.74
C ARG A 32 -14.02 48.50 -18.29
N ASP A 33 -15.01 49.15 -17.68
CA ASP A 33 -14.97 49.66 -16.31
C ASP A 33 -15.31 48.61 -15.24
N VAL A 34 -15.84 47.45 -15.64
CA VAL A 34 -16.30 46.40 -14.73
C VAL A 34 -15.69 45.05 -15.13
N GLU A 35 -15.25 44.26 -14.16
CA GLU A 35 -14.81 42.88 -14.38
C GLU A 35 -16.00 41.92 -14.26
N TYR A 36 -16.16 41.01 -15.22
CA TYR A 36 -17.30 40.09 -15.26
C TYR A 36 -16.99 38.77 -15.95
N ILE A 37 -17.88 37.80 -15.75
CA ILE A 37 -17.92 36.54 -16.51
C ILE A 37 -18.79 36.73 -17.76
N THR A 38 -18.25 36.37 -18.93
CA THR A 38 -18.93 36.48 -20.23
C THR A 38 -19.51 35.17 -20.73
N GLU A 39 -18.82 34.06 -20.48
CA GLU A 39 -19.28 32.72 -20.88
C GLU A 39 -19.42 31.84 -19.63
N TRP A 40 -20.51 31.08 -19.57
CA TRP A 40 -20.80 30.15 -18.48
C TRP A 40 -21.43 28.88 -19.05
N ILE A 41 -20.65 27.79 -19.07
CA ILE A 41 -21.03 26.53 -19.68
C ILE A 41 -21.10 25.46 -18.58
N PRO A 42 -22.30 25.21 -18.00
CA PRO A 42 -22.47 24.17 -17.00
C PRO A 42 -22.43 22.78 -17.64
N GLY A 43 -21.56 21.91 -17.14
CA GLY A 43 -21.41 20.53 -17.56
C GLY A 43 -21.76 19.57 -16.43
N SER A 44 -22.40 18.45 -16.80
CA SER A 44 -22.73 17.35 -15.89
C SER A 44 -22.25 16.02 -16.46
N SER A 45 -21.77 15.12 -15.61
CA SER A 45 -21.34 13.76 -16.01
C SER A 45 -21.94 12.69 -15.11
N VAL A 46 -22.34 11.55 -15.66
CA VAL A 46 -22.83 10.41 -14.85
C VAL A 46 -21.68 9.85 -14.02
N ARG A 47 -21.90 9.69 -12.71
CA ARG A 47 -20.92 9.14 -11.76
C ARG A 47 -21.55 8.06 -10.89
N PRO A 48 -20.79 7.03 -10.48
CA PRO A 48 -21.20 6.08 -9.45
C PRO A 48 -21.70 6.79 -8.19
N GLY A 49 -22.77 6.28 -7.61
CA GLY A 49 -23.36 6.77 -6.36
C GLY A 49 -22.81 6.10 -5.11
N ALA A 50 -22.07 4.99 -5.28
CA ALA A 50 -21.49 4.22 -4.18
C ALA A 50 -20.04 3.85 -4.43
N TYR A 51 -19.27 3.80 -3.34
CA TYR A 51 -17.92 3.25 -3.29
C TYR A 51 -17.85 2.17 -2.21
N VAL A 52 -17.30 1.01 -2.57
CA VAL A 52 -17.15 -0.15 -1.71
C VAL A 52 -15.71 -0.64 -1.78
N HIS A 53 -15.15 -1.01 -0.64
CA HIS A 53 -13.85 -1.66 -0.58
C HIS A 53 -13.76 -2.62 0.59
N THR A 54 -12.75 -3.48 0.56
CA THR A 54 -12.42 -4.37 1.67
C THR A 54 -10.91 -4.60 1.76
N ASP A 55 -10.48 -5.18 2.87
CA ASP A 55 -9.08 -5.53 3.14
C ASP A 55 -9.01 -6.82 3.98
N TYR A 56 -7.79 -7.26 4.34
CA TYR A 56 -7.57 -8.44 5.16
C TYR A 56 -6.58 -8.18 6.31
N ASP A 57 -7.02 -8.37 7.55
CA ASP A 57 -6.16 -8.35 8.74
C ASP A 57 -5.88 -9.76 9.25
N PHE A 58 -4.65 -10.25 9.07
CA PHE A 58 -4.25 -11.56 9.56
C PHE A 58 -4.29 -11.68 11.10
N LYS A 59 -4.31 -10.57 11.84
CA LYS A 59 -4.47 -10.59 13.31
C LYS A 59 -5.92 -10.80 13.72
N LYS A 60 -6.87 -10.51 12.84
CA LYS A 60 -8.31 -10.65 13.02
C LYS A 60 -8.93 -11.27 11.75
N PRO A 61 -8.56 -12.51 11.39
CA PRO A 61 -8.86 -13.07 10.05
C PRO A 61 -10.36 -13.24 9.75
N GLY A 62 -11.22 -13.26 10.77
CA GLY A 62 -12.67 -13.31 10.61
C GLY A 62 -13.38 -11.96 10.75
N ALA A 63 -12.64 -10.85 10.90
CA ALA A 63 -13.25 -9.53 10.96
C ALA A 63 -13.78 -9.12 9.57
N ASP A 64 -15.01 -8.61 9.53
CA ASP A 64 -15.55 -8.00 8.33
C ASP A 64 -14.99 -6.58 8.17
N LEU A 65 -14.13 -6.41 7.15
CA LEU A 65 -13.53 -5.14 6.78
C LEU A 65 -14.20 -4.53 5.55
N MET A 66 -15.33 -5.08 5.09
CA MET A 66 -16.08 -4.47 4.01
C MET A 66 -16.66 -3.14 4.48
N ALA A 67 -16.33 -2.06 3.79
CA ALA A 67 -16.84 -0.73 4.05
C ALA A 67 -17.49 -0.15 2.80
N LYS A 68 -18.61 0.55 3.00
CA LYS A 68 -19.45 1.08 1.93
C LYS A 68 -19.91 2.49 2.26
N SER A 69 -19.81 3.36 1.27
CA SER A 69 -20.40 4.70 1.33
C SER A 69 -21.26 4.93 0.11
N ALA A 70 -22.54 5.31 0.31
CA ALA A 70 -23.50 5.49 -0.75
C ALA A 70 -24.27 6.82 -0.58
N GLN A 71 -24.27 7.64 -1.62
CA GLN A 71 -25.04 8.88 -1.72
C GLN A 71 -25.28 9.17 -3.21
N PRO A 72 -26.20 8.44 -3.86
CA PRO A 72 -26.47 8.60 -5.28
C PRO A 72 -27.13 9.96 -5.57
N PHE A 73 -26.83 10.52 -6.73
CA PHE A 73 -27.58 11.65 -7.28
C PHE A 73 -29.01 11.24 -7.70
N SER A 74 -29.87 12.19 -8.01
CA SER A 74 -31.29 11.95 -8.35
C SER A 74 -31.52 11.39 -9.77
N HIS A 75 -30.50 11.32 -10.62
CA HIS A 75 -30.66 10.88 -12.00
C HIS A 75 -30.75 9.34 -12.14
N LYS A 76 -31.40 8.86 -13.20
CA LYS A 76 -31.70 7.43 -13.46
C LYS A 76 -30.50 6.48 -13.31
N LEU A 77 -29.30 6.90 -13.73
CA LEU A 77 -28.09 6.07 -13.71
C LEU A 77 -27.16 6.31 -12.50
N ALA A 78 -27.68 6.83 -11.38
CA ALA A 78 -26.86 7.19 -10.21
C ALA A 78 -26.53 6.01 -9.28
N ALA A 79 -27.18 4.86 -9.46
CA ALA A 79 -27.03 3.71 -8.54
C ALA A 79 -25.75 2.88 -8.78
N GLY A 80 -24.91 3.24 -9.75
CA GLY A 80 -23.66 2.53 -10.03
C GLY A 80 -22.72 2.49 -8.83
N GLU A 81 -21.97 1.39 -8.71
CA GLU A 81 -21.02 1.14 -7.61
C GLU A 81 -19.60 0.97 -8.16
N ASN A 82 -18.62 1.49 -7.43
CA ASN A 82 -17.21 1.21 -7.64
C ASN A 82 -16.69 0.31 -6.51
N TYR A 83 -16.11 -0.84 -6.86
CA TYR A 83 -15.53 -1.79 -5.90
C TYR A 83 -14.00 -1.86 -6.02
N ARG A 84 -13.30 -1.94 -4.89
CA ARG A 84 -11.83 -2.10 -4.85
C ARG A 84 -11.35 -3.00 -3.71
N GLN A 85 -10.32 -3.79 -4.00
CA GLN A 85 -9.50 -4.49 -3.01
C GLN A 85 -8.03 -4.43 -3.47
N PRO A 86 -7.06 -4.10 -2.60
CA PRO A 86 -7.18 -3.79 -1.17
C PRO A 86 -7.69 -2.37 -0.88
N GLY A 87 -8.30 -2.21 0.30
CA GLY A 87 -8.91 -0.98 0.79
C GLY A 87 -7.97 -0.08 1.60
N ALA A 88 -6.76 -0.54 1.91
CA ALA A 88 -5.71 0.14 2.68
C ALA A 88 -6.14 0.55 4.10
N HIS A 89 -6.85 -0.34 4.81
CA HIS A 89 -7.25 -0.13 6.20
C HIS A 89 -7.40 -1.46 6.96
N LEU A 90 -7.02 -1.46 8.25
CA LEU A 90 -7.13 -2.64 9.13
C LEU A 90 -8.04 -2.39 10.36
N ASP A 91 -8.48 -1.14 10.54
CA ASP A 91 -9.34 -0.73 11.63
C ASP A 91 -10.80 -0.64 11.15
N VAL A 92 -11.69 -1.30 11.87
CA VAL A 92 -13.14 -1.23 11.68
C VAL A 92 -13.59 0.23 11.88
N GLY A 93 -14.37 0.76 10.94
CA GLY A 93 -14.84 2.17 10.92
C GLY A 93 -13.93 3.15 10.17
N ARG A 94 -12.61 2.89 10.07
CA ARG A 94 -11.73 3.70 9.20
C ARG A 94 -12.09 3.51 7.72
N GLY A 95 -12.51 2.30 7.36
CA GLY A 95 -13.00 1.97 6.02
C GLY A 95 -14.14 2.90 5.57
N ASP A 96 -15.14 3.15 6.43
CA ASP A 96 -16.31 3.97 6.07
C ASP A 96 -15.92 5.41 5.72
N SER A 97 -15.01 6.00 6.50
CA SER A 97 -14.48 7.34 6.24
C SER A 97 -13.72 7.39 4.91
N LEU A 98 -12.91 6.37 4.61
CA LEU A 98 -12.20 6.26 3.34
C LEU A 98 -13.17 6.07 2.17
N ALA A 99 -14.19 5.22 2.32
CA ALA A 99 -15.21 5.01 1.32
C ALA A 99 -15.97 6.31 1.01
N ALA A 100 -16.28 7.13 2.04
CA ALA A 100 -16.89 8.44 1.86
C ALA A 100 -15.99 9.40 1.07
N ILE A 101 -14.70 9.50 1.42
CA ILE A 101 -13.73 10.33 0.69
C ILE A 101 -13.60 9.86 -0.77
N ARG A 102 -13.57 8.55 -1.03
CA ARG A 102 -13.45 8.01 -2.40
C ARG A 102 -14.72 8.20 -3.22
N ARG A 103 -15.89 8.09 -2.60
CA ARG A 103 -17.15 8.46 -3.23
C ARG A 103 -17.16 9.95 -3.59
N GLU A 104 -16.78 10.83 -2.67
CA GLU A 104 -16.63 12.27 -2.94
C GLU A 104 -15.65 12.54 -4.09
N GLU A 105 -14.50 11.86 -4.14
CA GLU A 105 -13.53 11.95 -5.26
C GLU A 105 -14.15 11.61 -6.61
N ILE A 106 -14.89 10.49 -6.70
CA ILE A 106 -15.57 10.09 -7.94
C ILE A 106 -16.67 11.10 -8.31
N GLN A 107 -17.37 11.62 -7.31
CA GLN A 107 -18.47 12.56 -7.50
C GLN A 107 -18.02 14.00 -7.76
N ALA A 108 -16.82 14.42 -7.35
CA ALA A 108 -16.33 15.80 -7.43
C ALA A 108 -16.22 16.38 -8.86
N VAL A 109 -16.37 15.53 -9.87
CA VAL A 109 -16.38 15.89 -11.31
C VAL A 109 -17.77 15.72 -11.94
N HIS A 110 -18.79 15.37 -11.12
CA HIS A 110 -20.18 15.29 -11.55
C HIS A 110 -20.65 16.62 -12.13
N GLN A 111 -20.38 17.73 -11.44
CA GLN A 111 -20.70 19.08 -11.89
C GLN A 111 -19.42 19.90 -12.08
N ARG A 112 -19.22 20.36 -13.32
CA ARG A 112 -18.08 21.20 -13.71
C ARG A 112 -18.57 22.28 -14.64
N ILE A 113 -18.16 23.51 -14.38
CA ILE A 113 -18.53 24.64 -15.22
C ILE A 113 -17.25 25.20 -15.82
N ALA A 114 -17.25 25.35 -17.14
CA ALA A 114 -16.27 26.17 -17.83
C ALA A 114 -16.80 27.61 -17.86
N ALA A 115 -16.02 28.54 -17.31
CA ALA A 115 -16.36 29.95 -17.28
C ALA A 115 -15.24 30.76 -17.91
N VAL A 116 -15.64 31.86 -18.55
CA VAL A 116 -14.72 32.77 -19.21
C VAL A 116 -15.07 34.18 -18.78
N GLY A 117 -14.06 35.03 -18.56
CA GLY A 117 -14.32 36.42 -18.24
C GLY A 117 -13.08 37.27 -18.19
N THR A 118 -13.25 38.45 -17.62
CA THR A 118 -12.25 39.51 -17.51
C THR A 118 -11.80 39.72 -16.06
N VAL A 119 -12.22 38.81 -15.17
CA VAL A 119 -12.02 38.85 -13.73
C VAL A 119 -10.58 38.49 -13.35
N ARG A 120 -9.85 39.45 -12.79
CA ARG A 120 -8.41 39.37 -12.54
C ARG A 120 -8.06 38.72 -11.21
N GLY A 121 -8.91 38.86 -10.19
CA GLY A 121 -8.60 38.40 -8.84
C GLY A 121 -9.05 36.97 -8.49
N LEU A 122 -9.69 36.25 -9.41
CA LEU A 122 -10.01 34.83 -9.21
C LEU A 122 -8.78 33.96 -9.46
N TYR A 123 -8.52 33.00 -8.58
CA TYR A 123 -7.39 32.08 -8.66
C TYR A 123 -7.76 30.68 -8.17
N SER A 124 -7.04 29.65 -8.62
CA SER A 124 -7.25 28.27 -8.16
C SER A 124 -7.23 28.16 -6.64
N GLY A 125 -8.30 27.64 -6.05
CA GLY A 125 -8.48 27.45 -4.61
C GLY A 125 -9.29 28.54 -3.90
N CYS A 126 -9.67 29.63 -4.57
CA CYS A 126 -10.59 30.62 -4.02
C CYS A 126 -12.06 30.24 -4.24
N THR A 127 -12.95 30.84 -3.45
CA THR A 127 -14.39 30.81 -3.72
C THR A 127 -14.90 32.16 -4.23
N PHE A 128 -16.06 32.17 -4.88
CA PHE A 128 -16.81 33.37 -5.25
C PHE A 128 -18.28 33.04 -5.47
N LYS A 129 -19.17 34.03 -5.38
CA LYS A 129 -20.59 33.88 -5.74
C LYS A 129 -20.84 34.44 -7.14
N LEU A 130 -21.45 33.65 -8.02
CA LEU A 130 -21.93 34.12 -9.32
C LEU A 130 -23.22 34.94 -9.14
N ASP A 131 -23.36 36.02 -9.90
CA ASP A 131 -24.54 36.89 -9.87
C ASP A 131 -25.00 37.27 -11.27
N GLY A 132 -26.32 37.37 -11.45
CA GLY A 132 -26.89 37.85 -12.71
C GLY A 132 -26.88 36.86 -13.87
N PHE A 133 -26.60 35.57 -13.64
CA PHE A 133 -26.78 34.55 -14.68
C PHE A 133 -28.28 34.28 -14.92
N PRO A 134 -28.76 34.16 -16.18
CA PRO A 134 -30.19 34.01 -16.47
C PRO A 134 -30.87 32.79 -15.83
N ARG A 135 -30.11 31.72 -15.56
CA ARG A 135 -30.60 30.51 -14.90
C ARG A 135 -30.33 30.60 -13.39
N GLU A 136 -31.38 30.81 -12.63
CA GLU A 136 -31.26 31.18 -11.20
C GLU A 136 -30.53 30.14 -10.33
N ASP A 137 -30.64 28.85 -10.67
CA ASP A 137 -29.92 27.79 -9.95
C ASP A 137 -28.39 27.86 -10.11
N GLN A 138 -27.86 28.68 -11.03
CA GLN A 138 -26.44 28.93 -11.18
C GLN A 138 -25.95 30.13 -10.35
N ASN A 139 -26.84 30.95 -9.77
CA ASN A 139 -26.43 32.13 -8.98
C ASN A 139 -26.05 31.74 -7.53
N GLN A 140 -25.05 30.86 -7.41
CA GLN A 140 -24.59 30.26 -6.15
C GLN A 140 -23.08 30.44 -5.94
N GLU A 141 -22.55 29.88 -4.85
CA GLU A 141 -21.12 29.92 -4.54
C GLU A 141 -20.36 28.79 -5.26
N TYR A 142 -19.21 29.14 -5.83
CA TYR A 142 -18.33 28.26 -6.59
C TYR A 142 -16.91 28.27 -6.05
N LEU A 143 -16.25 27.11 -6.13
CA LEU A 143 -14.82 26.93 -6.00
C LEU A 143 -14.17 27.03 -7.38
N VAL A 144 -13.13 27.86 -7.50
CA VAL A 144 -12.24 27.86 -8.66
C VAL A 144 -11.25 26.71 -8.54
N VAL A 145 -11.34 25.71 -9.42
CA VAL A 145 -10.45 24.55 -9.43
C VAL A 145 -9.27 24.75 -10.37
N SER A 146 -9.47 25.44 -11.49
CA SER A 146 -8.40 25.84 -12.41
C SER A 146 -8.62 27.27 -12.89
N ALA A 147 -7.53 28.01 -13.07
CA ALA A 147 -7.52 29.32 -13.71
C ALA A 147 -6.38 29.38 -14.73
N GLU A 148 -6.72 29.68 -15.98
CA GLU A 148 -5.78 29.96 -17.06
C GLU A 148 -5.91 31.44 -17.44
N TYR A 149 -4.85 32.21 -17.25
CA TYR A 149 -4.82 33.63 -17.57
C TYR A 149 -4.16 33.83 -18.93
N ARG A 150 -4.83 34.60 -19.80
CA ARG A 150 -4.33 35.03 -21.11
C ARG A 150 -4.21 36.54 -21.10
N LEU A 151 -2.98 37.02 -21.28
CA LEU A 151 -2.66 38.44 -21.32
C LEU A 151 -2.00 38.74 -22.66
N PHE A 152 -2.47 39.78 -23.33
CA PHE A 152 -1.94 40.23 -24.60
C PHE A 152 -1.67 41.74 -24.54
N ASP A 153 -0.51 42.17 -25.05
CA ASP A 153 -0.18 43.59 -25.19
C ASP A 153 -0.23 43.98 -26.68
N PRO A 154 -1.23 44.76 -27.11
CA PRO A 154 -1.36 45.20 -28.50
C PRO A 154 -0.35 46.29 -28.89
N GLY A 155 0.33 46.93 -27.94
CA GLY A 155 1.20 48.09 -28.16
C GLY A 155 2.42 47.86 -29.06
N TYR A 156 2.74 46.60 -29.39
CA TYR A 156 3.88 46.25 -30.24
C TYR A 156 3.56 46.28 -31.75
N ARG A 157 2.28 46.32 -32.18
CA ARG A 157 1.88 46.41 -33.59
C ARG A 157 1.27 47.78 -33.88
N ALA A 158 1.98 48.62 -34.65
CA ALA A 158 1.61 50.01 -34.97
C ALA A 158 0.28 50.22 -35.73
N LEU A 159 -0.52 49.17 -35.96
CA LEU A 159 -1.80 49.20 -36.68
C LEU A 159 -2.85 48.22 -36.11
N ALA A 160 -2.65 47.68 -34.90
CA ALA A 160 -3.65 46.83 -34.26
C ALA A 160 -4.73 47.68 -33.59
N ASP A 161 -5.99 47.31 -33.80
CA ASP A 161 -7.15 47.91 -33.17
C ASP A 161 -6.97 47.96 -31.65
N VAL A 162 -6.84 49.17 -31.10
CA VAL A 162 -6.57 49.41 -29.66
C VAL A 162 -7.83 49.10 -28.81
N GLU A 163 -8.87 48.57 -29.45
CA GLU A 163 -10.16 48.27 -28.83
C GLU A 163 -10.36 46.82 -28.37
N SER A 164 -9.39 45.91 -28.60
CA SER A 164 -9.51 44.53 -28.12
C SER A 164 -9.25 44.39 -26.62
N GLU A 165 -10.00 43.50 -25.95
CA GLU A 165 -9.79 43.18 -24.54
C GLU A 165 -8.49 42.39 -24.33
N ASN A 166 -7.57 42.97 -23.55
CA ASN A 166 -6.18 42.51 -23.41
C ASN A 166 -5.98 41.43 -22.34
N PHE A 167 -7.01 41.13 -21.55
CA PHE A 167 -6.99 40.15 -20.49
C PHE A 167 -8.19 39.23 -20.59
N LYS A 168 -7.95 37.92 -20.53
CA LYS A 168 -8.99 36.89 -20.48
C LYS A 168 -8.59 35.85 -19.45
N VAL A 169 -9.52 35.44 -18.60
CA VAL A 169 -9.35 34.28 -17.72
C VAL A 169 -10.30 33.17 -18.16
N ILE A 170 -9.78 31.95 -18.20
CA ILE A 170 -10.55 30.73 -18.44
C ILE A 170 -10.53 29.94 -17.13
N LEU A 171 -11.71 29.69 -16.58
CA LEU A 171 -11.91 29.12 -15.27
C LEU A 171 -12.58 27.75 -15.40
N GLY A 172 -12.09 26.79 -14.62
CA GLY A 172 -12.80 25.55 -14.32
C GLY A 172 -13.32 25.65 -12.90
N VAL A 173 -14.64 25.71 -12.72
CA VAL A 173 -15.27 25.91 -11.41
C VAL A 173 -16.22 24.78 -11.05
N ALA A 174 -16.46 24.59 -9.76
CA ALA A 174 -17.40 23.59 -9.23
C ALA A 174 -18.23 24.21 -8.09
N PRO A 175 -19.52 23.84 -7.94
CA PRO A 175 -20.35 24.35 -6.85
C PRO A 175 -19.78 23.97 -5.48
N THR A 176 -19.85 24.87 -4.49
CA THR A 176 -19.36 24.56 -3.13
C THR A 176 -20.26 23.59 -2.36
N ALA A 177 -21.48 23.37 -2.84
CA ALA A 177 -22.41 22.38 -2.31
C ALA A 177 -21.92 20.92 -2.46
N LEU A 178 -20.98 20.67 -3.38
CA LEU A 178 -20.36 19.37 -3.55
C LEU A 178 -18.92 19.40 -3.01
N ALA A 179 -18.61 18.46 -2.12
CA ALA A 179 -17.25 18.34 -1.59
C ALA A 179 -16.26 18.07 -2.73
N TYR A 180 -15.22 18.91 -2.82
CA TYR A 180 -14.13 18.68 -3.76
C TYR A 180 -13.07 17.77 -3.16
N ARG A 181 -12.71 16.71 -3.90
CA ARG A 181 -11.50 15.92 -3.67
C ARG A 181 -10.72 15.86 -4.98
N PRO A 182 -9.38 16.07 -4.94
CA PRO A 182 -8.57 16.01 -6.15
C PRO A 182 -8.52 14.58 -6.70
N PRO A 183 -8.49 14.39 -8.03
CA PRO A 183 -8.37 13.08 -8.64
C PRO A 183 -7.00 12.45 -8.35
N ARG A 184 -6.96 11.13 -8.14
CA ARG A 184 -5.71 10.37 -7.98
C ARG A 184 -5.01 10.08 -9.31
N VAL A 185 -4.39 11.10 -9.88
CA VAL A 185 -3.62 10.98 -11.14
C VAL A 185 -2.18 10.51 -10.93
N THR A 186 -1.63 10.73 -9.73
CA THR A 186 -0.27 10.29 -9.39
C THR A 186 -0.22 8.76 -9.29
N THR A 187 0.56 8.14 -10.16
CA THR A 187 0.77 6.69 -10.16
C THR A 187 1.37 6.24 -8.83
N ARG A 188 0.81 5.17 -8.23
CA ARG A 188 1.44 4.56 -7.04
C ARG A 188 2.74 3.86 -7.44
N PRO A 189 3.79 3.92 -6.62
CA PRO A 189 4.94 3.03 -6.77
C PRO A 189 4.49 1.57 -6.70
N ILE A 190 5.06 0.72 -7.57
CA ILE A 190 4.76 -0.70 -7.64
C ILE A 190 6.08 -1.48 -7.64
N MET A 191 6.17 -2.46 -6.74
CA MET A 191 7.23 -3.46 -6.74
C MET A 191 6.92 -4.48 -7.84
N ARG A 192 7.74 -4.49 -8.89
CA ARG A 192 7.50 -5.34 -10.07
C ARG A 192 7.79 -6.83 -9.84
N GLY A 193 8.46 -7.15 -8.74
CA GLY A 193 8.82 -8.51 -8.39
C GLY A 193 9.53 -8.55 -7.04
N PRO A 194 9.87 -9.76 -6.58
CA PRO A 194 10.53 -9.96 -5.31
C PRO A 194 11.93 -9.37 -5.29
N GLN A 195 12.39 -9.01 -4.11
CA GLN A 195 13.74 -8.53 -3.83
C GLN A 195 14.35 -9.33 -2.69
N THR A 196 15.67 -9.32 -2.53
CA THR A 196 16.29 -9.86 -1.32
C THR A 196 16.51 -8.77 -0.27
N ALA A 197 16.51 -9.17 0.98
CA ALA A 197 16.78 -8.32 2.14
C ALA A 197 17.53 -9.12 3.22
N THR A 198 18.21 -8.40 4.11
CA THR A 198 18.90 -9.03 5.25
C THR A 198 18.00 -8.97 6.48
N VAL A 199 17.86 -10.07 7.21
CA VAL A 199 17.13 -10.11 8.49
C VAL A 199 17.90 -9.35 9.55
N VAL A 200 17.21 -8.52 10.34
CA VAL A 200 17.83 -7.62 11.34
C VAL A 200 17.09 -7.68 12.68
N GLY A 201 17.77 -7.24 13.74
CA GLY A 201 17.22 -7.22 15.10
C GLY A 201 18.15 -6.50 16.08
N PRO A 202 17.86 -6.57 17.39
CA PRO A 202 18.67 -5.93 18.42
C PRO A 202 20.09 -6.49 18.45
N SER A 203 21.06 -5.65 18.87
CA SER A 203 22.43 -6.10 19.08
C SER A 203 22.52 -7.18 20.16
N GLY A 204 23.37 -8.20 19.95
CA GLY A 204 23.53 -9.35 20.86
C GLY A 204 22.45 -10.43 20.74
N GLU A 205 21.51 -10.27 19.82
CA GLU A 205 20.51 -11.29 19.48
C GLU A 205 20.89 -12.05 18.19
N GLU A 206 20.57 -13.34 18.14
CA GLU A 206 20.64 -14.14 16.89
C GLU A 206 19.26 -14.27 16.23
N ILE A 207 18.19 -14.17 17.03
CA ILE A 207 16.81 -14.37 16.58
C ILE A 207 15.96 -13.25 17.16
N PHE A 208 15.24 -12.52 16.30
CA PHE A 208 14.29 -11.50 16.70
C PHE A 208 12.96 -11.70 15.98
N THR A 209 11.98 -12.22 16.72
CA THR A 209 10.66 -12.58 16.19
C THR A 209 9.54 -12.15 17.14
N ASP A 210 8.32 -12.08 16.63
CA ASP A 210 7.12 -11.91 17.44
C ASP A 210 6.23 -13.17 17.50
N LYS A 211 5.06 -13.04 18.15
CA LYS A 211 4.08 -14.13 18.34
C LYS A 211 3.50 -14.74 17.06
N TYR A 212 3.74 -14.12 15.89
CA TYR A 212 3.29 -14.59 14.58
C TYR A 212 4.46 -15.09 13.72
N ALA A 213 5.63 -15.35 14.32
CA ALA A 213 6.84 -15.75 13.63
C ALA A 213 7.32 -14.75 12.55
N ARG A 214 7.05 -13.45 12.78
CA ARG A 214 7.48 -12.37 11.89
C ARG A 214 8.86 -11.89 12.29
N VAL A 215 9.66 -11.51 11.29
CA VAL A 215 10.99 -10.92 11.51
C VAL A 215 11.04 -9.49 10.97
N LYS A 216 12.13 -8.78 11.25
CA LYS A 216 12.43 -7.49 10.62
C LYS A 216 13.55 -7.67 9.61
N VAL A 217 13.57 -6.80 8.60
CA VAL A 217 14.55 -6.85 7.51
C VAL A 217 15.10 -5.45 7.24
N GLN A 218 16.26 -5.39 6.61
CA GLN A 218 16.73 -4.18 5.94
C GLN A 218 16.92 -4.49 4.46
N PHE A 219 16.28 -3.67 3.61
CA PHE A 219 16.43 -3.75 2.17
C PHE A 219 17.77 -3.15 1.72
N HIS A 220 18.33 -3.65 0.63
CA HIS A 220 19.63 -3.19 0.14
C HIS A 220 19.66 -1.73 -0.33
N TRP A 221 18.50 -1.20 -0.74
CA TRP A 221 18.34 0.20 -1.14
C TRP A 221 18.04 1.12 0.05
N ASP A 222 17.83 0.59 1.26
CA ASP A 222 17.62 1.40 2.45
C ASP A 222 18.95 1.98 2.94
N ARG A 223 19.12 3.28 2.67
CA ARG A 223 20.29 4.08 3.04
C ARG A 223 20.24 4.63 4.46
N LEU A 224 19.07 4.61 5.10
CA LEU A 224 18.83 5.25 6.41
C LEU A 224 18.78 4.22 7.55
N GLY A 225 18.40 2.97 7.25
CA GLY A 225 18.39 1.87 8.21
C GLY A 225 19.77 1.58 8.80
N LYS A 226 19.80 1.26 10.09
CA LYS A 226 21.02 1.04 10.89
C LYS A 226 21.33 -0.45 11.10
N LYS A 227 20.64 -1.34 10.38
CA LYS A 227 20.69 -2.80 10.53
C LYS A 227 20.32 -3.26 11.93
N ASP A 228 19.32 -2.61 12.51
CA ASP A 228 18.83 -2.85 13.87
C ASP A 228 17.32 -3.16 13.89
N GLN A 229 16.76 -3.32 15.09
CA GLN A 229 15.33 -3.60 15.31
C GLN A 229 14.38 -2.49 14.83
N ASN A 230 14.86 -1.34 14.37
CA ASN A 230 14.04 -0.23 13.90
C ASN A 230 14.04 -0.10 12.37
N SER A 231 14.79 -0.93 11.65
CA SER A 231 14.96 -0.82 10.19
C SER A 231 13.66 -1.03 9.39
N SER A 232 12.74 -1.86 9.88
CA SER A 232 11.46 -2.11 9.20
C SER A 232 10.29 -2.37 10.16
N CYS A 233 9.10 -2.52 9.57
CA CYS A 233 7.98 -3.20 10.21
C CYS A 233 8.26 -4.71 10.37
N PHE A 234 7.44 -5.40 11.15
CA PHE A 234 7.47 -6.87 11.21
C PHE A 234 6.85 -7.47 9.94
N VAL A 235 7.63 -8.30 9.25
CA VAL A 235 7.30 -8.95 7.99
C VAL A 235 6.94 -10.42 8.23
N ARG A 236 5.80 -10.87 7.70
CA ARG A 236 5.39 -12.28 7.79
C ARG A 236 6.32 -13.16 6.97
N VAL A 237 6.59 -14.36 7.48
CA VAL A 237 7.46 -15.36 6.83
C VAL A 237 6.62 -16.53 6.37
N SER A 238 6.63 -16.80 5.08
CA SER A 238 6.06 -18.01 4.48
C SER A 238 6.69 -19.25 5.12
N GLN A 239 5.85 -20.23 5.46
CA GLN A 239 6.27 -21.51 6.03
C GLN A 239 5.94 -22.64 5.05
N THR A 240 6.71 -23.72 5.08
CA THR A 240 6.47 -24.90 4.24
C THR A 240 5.09 -25.53 4.50
N TRP A 241 4.62 -25.49 5.76
CA TRP A 241 3.29 -25.94 6.15
C TRP A 241 2.83 -25.20 7.41
N ALA A 242 1.65 -24.57 7.37
CA ALA A 242 1.15 -23.76 8.49
C ALA A 242 -0.33 -24.09 8.77
N GLY A 243 -0.60 -24.70 9.92
CA GLY A 243 -1.93 -25.02 10.43
C GLY A 243 -2.23 -24.37 11.77
N SER A 244 -3.45 -24.59 12.29
CA SER A 244 -3.87 -24.05 13.59
C SER A 244 -3.22 -24.83 14.74
N GLY A 245 -2.06 -24.35 15.21
CA GLY A 245 -1.31 -24.98 16.31
C GLY A 245 -0.40 -26.13 15.88
N TRP A 246 -0.15 -26.30 14.58
CA TRP A 246 0.69 -27.36 14.03
C TRP A 246 1.31 -26.93 12.70
N GLY A 247 2.40 -27.58 12.27
CA GLY A 247 3.08 -27.28 11.00
C GLY A 247 4.61 -27.15 11.16
N PHE A 248 5.26 -26.61 10.14
CA PHE A 248 6.69 -26.29 10.14
C PHE A 248 6.96 -24.88 10.62
N ILE A 249 8.06 -24.71 11.36
CA ILE A 249 8.54 -23.41 11.79
C ILE A 249 10.06 -23.34 11.65
N GLN A 250 10.54 -22.48 10.75
CA GLN A 250 11.97 -22.13 10.66
C GLN A 250 12.09 -20.60 10.64
N ILE A 251 12.37 -19.98 11.78
CA ILE A 251 12.46 -18.52 11.85
C ILE A 251 13.79 -18.06 11.23
N PRO A 252 13.79 -17.16 10.23
CA PRO A 252 15.03 -16.57 9.71
C PRO A 252 15.81 -15.86 10.83
N ARG A 253 17.10 -16.13 10.92
CA ARG A 253 18.00 -15.53 11.92
C ARG A 253 18.56 -14.20 11.44
N ILE A 254 18.95 -13.34 12.38
CA ILE A 254 19.61 -12.06 12.09
C ILE A 254 20.87 -12.31 11.24
N GLY A 255 21.05 -11.51 10.19
CA GLY A 255 22.14 -11.64 9.22
C GLY A 255 21.83 -12.55 8.02
N GLN A 256 20.78 -13.39 8.07
CA GLN A 256 20.41 -14.24 6.95
C GLN A 256 19.73 -13.45 5.83
N GLU A 257 19.90 -13.92 4.58
CA GLU A 257 19.27 -13.34 3.42
C GLU A 257 17.93 -14.02 3.11
N VAL A 258 16.90 -13.21 2.90
CA VAL A 258 15.54 -13.65 2.60
C VAL A 258 15.03 -13.02 1.32
N ILE A 259 14.15 -13.74 0.63
CA ILE A 259 13.38 -13.21 -0.50
C ILE A 259 12.11 -12.57 0.05
N VAL A 260 11.89 -11.30 -0.28
CA VAL A 260 10.72 -10.49 0.10
C VAL A 260 9.92 -10.16 -1.15
N ASP A 261 8.67 -10.60 -1.16
CA ASP A 261 7.67 -10.18 -2.13
C ASP A 261 6.74 -9.13 -1.51
N PHE A 262 5.86 -8.54 -2.32
CA PHE A 262 4.99 -7.44 -1.93
C PHE A 262 3.56 -7.72 -2.39
N ILE A 263 2.61 -7.78 -1.45
CA ILE A 263 1.21 -8.10 -1.76
C ILE A 263 0.65 -7.04 -2.72
N GLU A 264 0.11 -7.49 -3.87
CA GLU A 264 -0.35 -6.60 -4.96
C GLU A 264 0.73 -5.65 -5.51
N GLY A 265 2.01 -5.98 -5.29
CA GLY A 265 3.15 -5.13 -5.60
C GLY A 265 3.22 -3.85 -4.77
N ASP A 266 2.47 -3.74 -3.66
CA ASP A 266 2.48 -2.56 -2.80
C ASP A 266 3.74 -2.55 -1.91
N PRO A 267 4.65 -1.55 -2.05
CA PRO A 267 5.86 -1.47 -1.22
C PRO A 267 5.58 -1.44 0.29
N ASP A 268 4.37 -1.04 0.69
CA ASP A 268 3.95 -0.96 2.09
C ASP A 268 3.53 -2.34 2.67
N LEU A 269 3.41 -3.39 1.85
CA LEU A 269 2.91 -4.72 2.22
C LEU A 269 3.92 -5.85 1.94
N PRO A 270 5.11 -5.84 2.57
CA PRO A 270 6.11 -6.89 2.37
C PRO A 270 5.69 -8.23 3.00
N ILE A 271 6.11 -9.32 2.37
CA ILE A 271 6.00 -10.70 2.85
C ILE A 271 7.24 -11.50 2.44
N ILE A 272 7.86 -12.21 3.38
CA ILE A 272 9.01 -13.07 3.08
C ILE A 272 8.49 -14.38 2.49
N THR A 273 8.96 -14.73 1.30
CA THR A 273 8.51 -15.91 0.54
C THR A 273 9.59 -16.97 0.39
N GLY A 274 10.85 -16.65 0.70
CA GLY A 274 11.95 -17.60 0.55
C GLY A 274 13.21 -17.21 1.31
N ARG A 275 14.20 -18.10 1.23
CA ARG A 275 15.54 -17.97 1.82
C ARG A 275 16.55 -18.37 0.77
N VAL A 276 17.71 -17.73 0.76
CA VAL A 276 18.79 -18.04 -0.18
C VAL A 276 20.13 -18.10 0.54
N TYR A 277 21.00 -18.99 0.06
CA TYR A 277 22.40 -19.01 0.45
C TYR A 277 23.18 -17.93 -0.32
N ASN A 278 24.28 -17.47 0.25
CA ASN A 278 25.22 -16.53 -0.38
C ASN A 278 26.65 -16.81 0.10
N ALA A 279 27.63 -16.02 -0.34
CA ALA A 279 29.05 -16.27 0.00
C ALA A 279 29.36 -16.19 1.50
N SER A 280 28.55 -15.49 2.30
CA SER A 280 28.67 -15.42 3.76
C SER A 280 27.80 -16.44 4.49
N GLN A 281 26.84 -17.05 3.79
CA GLN A 281 25.87 -18.01 4.30
C GLN A 281 25.84 -19.18 3.31
N MET A 282 26.88 -20.03 3.35
CA MET A 282 27.03 -21.13 2.40
C MET A 282 26.07 -22.30 2.71
N PRO A 283 25.72 -23.13 1.71
CA PRO A 283 25.01 -24.38 1.94
C PRO A 283 25.73 -25.29 2.96
N PRO A 284 25.01 -26.12 3.73
CA PRO A 284 25.58 -26.93 4.82
C PRO A 284 26.47 -28.08 4.34
N TYR A 285 26.37 -28.46 3.07
CA TYR A 285 27.09 -29.58 2.47
C TYR A 285 28.10 -29.07 1.44
N GLY A 286 29.21 -29.79 1.27
CA GLY A 286 30.34 -29.42 0.42
C GLY A 286 30.01 -29.49 -1.07
N LEU A 287 29.27 -28.51 -1.58
CA LEU A 287 28.92 -28.42 -3.00
C LEU A 287 30.08 -27.92 -3.87
N PRO A 288 30.19 -28.41 -5.13
CA PRO A 288 29.28 -29.35 -5.80
C PRO A 288 29.55 -30.84 -5.48
N GLY A 289 30.56 -31.17 -4.66
CA GLY A 289 30.95 -32.56 -4.40
C GLY A 289 29.88 -33.42 -3.72
N SER A 290 29.07 -32.82 -2.84
CA SER A 290 27.95 -33.47 -2.15
C SER A 290 26.59 -33.20 -2.80
N ALA A 291 26.51 -33.18 -4.13
CA ALA A 291 25.26 -32.83 -4.84
C ALA A 291 24.09 -33.81 -4.59
N THR A 292 24.37 -35.03 -4.14
CA THR A 292 23.39 -36.07 -3.77
C THR A 292 22.94 -35.99 -2.31
N GLN A 293 23.47 -35.05 -1.52
CA GLN A 293 23.07 -34.85 -0.13
C GLN A 293 21.94 -33.83 -0.02
N SER A 294 20.91 -34.17 0.75
CA SER A 294 19.80 -33.30 1.08
C SER A 294 19.44 -33.44 2.55
N GLY A 295 18.90 -32.41 3.18
CA GLY A 295 18.64 -32.50 4.62
C GLY A 295 18.47 -31.17 5.31
N TRP A 296 18.20 -31.27 6.60
CA TRP A 296 17.88 -30.15 7.47
C TRP A 296 18.90 -30.14 8.59
N LYS A 297 19.73 -29.09 8.60
CA LYS A 297 20.77 -28.88 9.60
C LYS A 297 20.48 -27.60 10.37
N SER A 298 20.37 -27.71 11.69
CA SER A 298 20.20 -26.55 12.56
C SER A 298 21.56 -26.01 13.02
N ASP A 299 21.53 -24.98 13.87
CA ASP A 299 22.69 -24.51 14.61
C ASP A 299 22.22 -24.15 16.02
N SER A 300 23.02 -24.45 17.03
CA SER A 300 22.72 -24.07 18.42
C SER A 300 22.58 -22.55 18.54
N SER A 301 21.66 -22.10 19.38
CA SER A 301 21.42 -20.67 19.62
C SER A 301 21.13 -20.45 21.10
N LYS A 302 21.68 -19.43 21.76
CA LYS A 302 22.69 -18.48 21.23
C LYS A 302 24.12 -19.02 21.39
N GLY A 303 25.05 -18.51 20.58
CA GLY A 303 26.49 -18.77 20.68
C GLY A 303 27.02 -19.87 19.75
N GLY A 304 26.17 -20.47 18.92
CA GLY A 304 26.55 -21.48 17.93
C GLY A 304 27.31 -22.68 18.50
N GLY A 305 27.96 -23.44 17.60
CA GLY A 305 28.95 -24.46 17.96
C GLY A 305 28.42 -25.90 18.08
N GLY A 306 27.15 -26.13 17.76
CA GLY A 306 26.53 -27.46 17.76
C GLY A 306 25.32 -27.50 16.81
N TYR A 307 24.83 -28.69 16.46
CA TYR A 307 23.69 -28.81 15.54
C TYR A 307 22.89 -30.09 15.71
N ASN A 308 21.60 -30.01 15.38
CA ASN A 308 20.76 -31.17 15.10
C ASN A 308 20.66 -31.33 13.59
N GLU A 309 20.56 -32.57 13.11
CA GLU A 309 20.49 -32.85 11.68
C GLU A 309 19.61 -34.05 11.37
N LEU A 310 18.88 -33.95 10.25
CA LEU A 310 18.37 -35.08 9.49
C LEU A 310 18.90 -34.92 8.05
N MET A 311 19.75 -35.83 7.61
CA MET A 311 20.39 -35.80 6.29
C MET A 311 20.15 -37.11 5.55
N PHE A 312 19.94 -37.00 4.24
CA PHE A 312 19.76 -38.07 3.27
C PHE A 312 20.89 -37.98 2.24
N GLU A 313 21.61 -39.07 2.03
CA GLU A 313 22.59 -39.26 0.96
C GLU A 313 21.99 -40.24 -0.06
N ASP A 314 21.81 -39.77 -1.28
CA ASP A 314 21.20 -40.54 -2.39
C ASP A 314 22.26 -41.09 -3.37
N LYS A 315 23.54 -41.08 -3.01
CA LYS A 315 24.59 -41.69 -3.83
C LYS A 315 24.40 -43.21 -3.90
N ALA A 316 24.16 -43.71 -5.10
CA ALA A 316 23.92 -45.13 -5.36
C ALA A 316 25.02 -46.05 -4.81
N GLY A 317 24.62 -47.06 -4.04
CA GLY A 317 25.53 -48.00 -3.38
C GLY A 317 26.26 -47.44 -2.16
N SER A 318 25.88 -46.24 -1.71
CA SER A 318 26.41 -45.56 -0.52
C SER A 318 25.32 -44.71 0.15
N GLU A 319 24.06 -45.11 0.00
CA GLU A 319 22.90 -44.41 0.53
C GLU A 319 22.96 -44.37 2.06
N LEU A 320 22.59 -43.22 2.64
CA LEU A 320 22.64 -43.02 4.09
C LEU A 320 21.51 -42.11 4.55
N VAL A 321 20.88 -42.47 5.67
CA VAL A 321 20.09 -41.53 6.47
C VAL A 321 20.85 -41.25 7.76
N ASN A 322 21.30 -40.02 7.94
CA ASN A 322 21.95 -39.57 9.17
C ASN A 322 20.96 -38.80 10.04
N PHE A 323 20.89 -39.17 11.32
CA PHE A 323 20.14 -38.43 12.32
C PHE A 323 21.05 -38.08 13.48
N GLN A 324 21.28 -36.78 13.70
CA GLN A 324 22.10 -36.27 14.78
C GLN A 324 21.27 -35.42 15.74
N ALA A 325 21.39 -35.71 17.03
CA ALA A 325 20.96 -34.83 18.10
C ALA A 325 22.18 -34.25 18.81
N GLN A 326 22.25 -32.92 18.95
CA GLN A 326 23.37 -32.23 19.62
C GLN A 326 23.47 -32.57 21.11
N LYS A 327 22.33 -32.87 21.74
CA LYS A 327 22.23 -33.10 23.18
C LYS A 327 21.30 -34.27 23.49
N ASP A 328 20.02 -33.98 23.70
CA ASP A 328 19.03 -34.98 24.10
C ASP A 328 18.20 -35.43 22.89
N HIS A 329 17.97 -36.73 22.75
CA HIS A 329 17.02 -37.29 21.79
C HIS A 329 15.88 -37.99 22.53
N ASN A 330 14.68 -37.42 22.46
CA ASN A 330 13.46 -38.02 23.02
C ASN A 330 12.61 -38.59 21.89
N LEU A 331 12.29 -39.88 21.98
CA LEU A 331 11.45 -40.58 21.01
C LEU A 331 10.22 -41.17 21.71
N LEU A 332 9.03 -40.68 21.36
CA LEU A 332 7.75 -41.16 21.87
C LEU A 332 6.94 -41.80 20.73
N ILE A 333 6.64 -43.09 20.88
CA ILE A 333 5.71 -43.81 20.01
C ILE A 333 4.47 -44.14 20.85
N LYS A 334 3.29 -43.72 20.39
CA LYS A 334 2.03 -43.87 21.14
C LYS A 334 1.35 -45.23 20.98
N ASN A 335 1.81 -46.05 20.04
CA ASN A 335 1.28 -47.39 19.80
C ASN A 335 2.48 -48.34 19.59
N ASP A 336 2.64 -48.90 18.39
CA ASP A 336 3.68 -49.89 18.12
C ASP A 336 4.90 -49.27 17.42
N ARG A 337 6.10 -49.73 17.81
CA ARG A 337 7.35 -49.47 17.08
C ARG A 337 7.88 -50.78 16.53
N THR A 338 7.98 -50.86 15.20
CA THR A 338 8.65 -51.97 14.50
C THR A 338 10.01 -51.52 14.00
N LYS A 339 11.04 -52.37 14.16
CA LYS A 339 12.38 -52.17 13.60
C LYS A 339 12.80 -53.45 12.90
N LEU A 340 13.16 -53.36 11.62
CA LEU A 340 13.77 -54.44 10.84
C LEU A 340 15.11 -53.94 10.31
N VAL A 341 16.17 -54.71 10.58
CA VAL A 341 17.50 -54.49 10.04
C VAL A 341 17.90 -55.77 9.31
N GLN A 342 18.15 -55.67 8.01
CA GLN A 342 18.40 -56.84 7.14
C GLN A 342 19.85 -57.32 7.14
N HIS A 343 20.77 -56.50 7.64
CA HIS A 343 22.18 -56.84 7.82
C HIS A 343 22.52 -56.71 9.30
N ASP A 344 23.35 -55.74 9.69
CA ASP A 344 23.83 -55.63 11.06
C ASP A 344 23.23 -54.41 11.80
N GLN A 345 22.98 -54.60 13.09
CA GLN A 345 22.71 -53.52 14.04
C GLN A 345 23.82 -53.47 15.08
N SER A 346 24.37 -52.28 15.31
CA SER A 346 25.33 -52.00 16.38
C SER A 346 24.83 -50.83 17.21
N ASP A 347 24.71 -51.04 18.52
CA ASP A 347 24.35 -50.00 19.48
C ASP A 347 25.49 -49.86 20.51
N ARG A 348 25.94 -48.63 20.75
CA ARG A 348 26.96 -48.31 21.76
C ARG A 348 26.40 -47.27 22.73
N ILE A 349 26.43 -47.61 24.01
CA ILE A 349 26.07 -46.72 25.12
C ILE A 349 27.31 -46.60 26.00
N ASP A 350 27.87 -45.39 26.08
CA ASP A 350 29.12 -45.13 26.82
C ASP A 350 28.92 -45.01 28.34
N HIS A 351 27.68 -44.90 28.81
CA HIS A 351 27.33 -44.84 30.22
C HIS A 351 26.23 -45.87 30.52
N ASP A 352 25.05 -45.45 30.99
CA ASP A 352 24.00 -46.36 31.44
C ASP A 352 22.90 -46.54 30.40
N ALA A 353 22.43 -47.79 30.26
CA ALA A 353 21.22 -48.12 29.54
C ALA A 353 20.18 -48.70 30.52
N LYS A 354 18.97 -48.15 30.52
CA LYS A 354 17.83 -48.68 31.29
C LYS A 354 16.68 -49.05 30.36
N HIS A 355 16.23 -50.29 30.48
CA HIS A 355 15.09 -50.81 29.75
C HIS A 355 14.00 -51.22 30.74
N SER A 356 12.75 -50.84 30.45
CA SER A 356 11.59 -51.22 31.24
C SER A 356 10.49 -51.66 30.29
N VAL A 357 9.97 -52.86 30.51
CA VAL A 357 8.88 -53.45 29.74
C VAL A 357 7.72 -53.66 30.70
N GLY A 358 6.57 -53.05 30.41
CA GLY A 358 5.41 -53.09 31.32
C GLY A 358 4.70 -54.44 31.32
N HIS A 359 4.62 -55.09 30.17
CA HIS A 359 4.06 -56.42 29.95
C HIS A 359 4.67 -57.04 28.68
N ASN A 360 4.66 -58.36 28.60
CA ASN A 360 5.07 -59.10 27.40
C ASN A 360 3.93 -59.22 26.40
#